data_AF-A0A820TRH4-F1
#
_entry.id   AF-A0A820TRH4-F1
#
_cell.length_a   1.000
_cell.length_b   1.000
_cell.length_c   1.000
_cell.angle_alpha   90.00
_cell.angle_beta   90.00
_cell.angle_gamma   90.00
#
_symmetry.space_group_name_H-M   'P 1'
#
loop_
_entity.id
_entity.type
_entity.pdbx_description
1 polymer ?
#
loop_
_entity_poly.entity_id
_entity_poly.type
_entity_poly.pdbx_seq_one_letter_code
_entity_poly.pdbx_strand_id
1 'polypeptide(L)'
;PKVTCISKKKASPIAVTFEMKMSKEKQVEENQEEDNLGVPTIKYGETIVFIRHVDSDLWISYETLELTIKGIGKVEEKRIIPAIEGHMDDCFRLVRAQEEEQKTALVIRVCNAILGRFSRTDSMPIEAEAINQLLSKSDVIQALLDDLIGFFSQPSPSLDHEEKQIRLKILKNRQDLFQEEGMIRILIAAINFFSERRDKSTLLEGVEEKIEDITNKLYVVLAALIKGNRVNCSNFAQTARLNWLVNRLQSQHASGGVLEVLHSVLVDSPEVLNMITES
;
A
#
# COMPACT_ATOMS: atom_id res chain seq x y z
N PRO A 1 -0.56 -25.81 -15.84
CA PRO A 1 0.40 -24.74 -15.46
C PRO A 1 -0.34 -23.55 -14.84
N LYS A 2 0.25 -22.84 -13.87
CA LYS A 2 -0.41 -21.71 -13.17
C LYS A 2 0.44 -20.45 -13.31
N VAL A 3 -0.18 -19.33 -13.69
CA VAL A 3 0.46 -18.01 -13.63
C VAL A 3 0.50 -17.57 -12.17
N THR A 4 1.68 -17.21 -11.67
CA THR A 4 1.86 -16.76 -10.28
C THR A 4 2.87 -15.61 -10.21
N CYS A 5 2.72 -14.76 -9.20
CA CYS A 5 3.71 -13.74 -8.88
C CYS A 5 4.90 -14.40 -8.17
N ILE A 6 6.11 -14.16 -8.65
CA ILE A 6 7.34 -14.71 -8.07
C ILE A 6 8.20 -13.60 -7.46
N SER A 7 9.04 -13.98 -6.48
CA SER A 7 9.96 -13.03 -5.86
C SER A 7 11.08 -12.66 -6.83
N LYS A 8 11.64 -11.44 -6.67
CA LYS A 8 12.77 -10.96 -7.49
C LYS A 8 13.94 -11.94 -7.57
N LYS A 9 14.19 -12.70 -6.49
CA LYS A 9 15.29 -13.69 -6.44
C LYS A 9 15.06 -14.93 -7.32
N LYS A 10 13.79 -15.23 -7.65
CA LYS A 10 13.40 -16.39 -8.46
C LYS A 10 13.06 -16.01 -9.91
N ALA A 11 13.10 -14.73 -10.26
CA ALA A 11 12.74 -14.21 -11.57
C ALA A 11 13.90 -14.37 -12.57
N SER A 12 14.02 -15.55 -13.17
CA SER A 12 14.91 -15.76 -14.32
C SER A 12 14.25 -15.21 -15.60
N PRO A 13 15.02 -14.72 -16.59
CA PRO A 13 14.46 -14.23 -17.86
C PRO A 13 13.54 -15.26 -18.53
N ILE A 14 13.93 -16.53 -18.52
CA ILE A 14 13.16 -17.65 -19.08
C ILE A 14 11.75 -17.74 -18.48
N ALA A 15 11.58 -17.43 -17.19
CA ALA A 15 10.31 -17.56 -16.49
C ALA A 15 9.44 -16.30 -16.52
N VAL A 16 9.98 -15.14 -16.90
CA VAL A 16 9.30 -13.84 -16.78
C VAL A 16 9.24 -13.05 -18.08
N THR A 17 9.74 -13.61 -19.19
CA THR A 17 9.72 -12.92 -20.47
C THR A 17 8.37 -13.14 -21.16
N PHE A 18 7.64 -12.04 -21.27
CA PHE A 18 6.38 -11.97 -22.01
C PHE A 18 6.52 -10.99 -23.16
N GLU A 19 5.81 -11.27 -24.23
CA GLU A 19 5.73 -10.41 -25.41
C GLU A 19 4.27 -10.04 -25.68
N MET A 20 4.10 -8.91 -26.37
CA MET A 20 2.80 -8.42 -26.82
C MET A 20 2.69 -8.66 -28.32
N LYS A 21 1.59 -9.30 -28.74
CA LYS A 21 1.31 -9.62 -30.14
C LYS A 21 -0.01 -8.99 -30.58
N MET A 22 -0.10 -8.58 -31.84
CA MET A 22 -1.34 -8.04 -32.42
C MET A 22 -2.33 -9.14 -32.84
N SER A 23 -1.85 -10.37 -33.03
CA SER A 23 -2.64 -11.54 -33.44
C SER A 23 -2.09 -12.82 -32.81
N LYS A 24 -2.93 -13.86 -32.70
CA LYS A 24 -2.53 -15.20 -32.26
C LYS A 24 -1.93 -16.06 -33.38
N GLU A 25 -1.87 -15.53 -34.60
CA GLU A 25 -1.25 -16.22 -35.74
C GLU A 25 0.27 -16.31 -35.59
N LYS A 26 0.84 -17.42 -36.06
CA LYS A 26 2.30 -17.62 -36.08
C LYS A 26 2.90 -16.74 -37.17
N GLN A 27 3.29 -15.53 -36.81
CA GLN A 27 4.08 -14.64 -37.67
C GLN A 27 5.57 -14.80 -37.33
N VAL A 28 6.39 -14.93 -38.39
CA VAL A 28 7.84 -14.85 -38.27
C VAL A 28 8.18 -13.37 -38.16
N GLU A 29 8.44 -12.90 -36.95
CA GLU A 29 8.91 -11.54 -36.71
C GLU A 29 10.44 -11.54 -36.71
N GLU A 30 11.04 -10.75 -37.59
CA GLU A 30 12.46 -10.46 -37.58
C GLU A 30 12.74 -9.40 -36.51
N ASN A 31 13.35 -9.80 -35.40
CA ASN A 31 13.87 -8.87 -34.42
C ASN A 31 15.14 -8.23 -34.97
N GLN A 32 15.02 -7.06 -35.58
CA GLN A 32 16.17 -6.21 -35.91
C GLN A 32 16.47 -5.32 -34.71
N GLU A 33 17.70 -5.38 -34.21
CA GLU A 33 18.17 -4.46 -33.19
C GLU A 33 18.36 -3.08 -33.85
N GLU A 34 17.49 -2.13 -33.51
CA GLU A 34 17.59 -0.73 -33.93
C GLU A 34 18.23 0.10 -32.80
N ASP A 35 19.33 0.79 -33.08
CA ASP A 35 20.01 1.69 -32.13
C ASP A 35 19.31 3.05 -31.93
N ASN A 36 18.03 3.15 -32.32
CA ASN A 36 17.22 4.37 -32.21
C ASN A 36 15.91 4.11 -31.43
N LEU A 37 15.06 5.12 -31.26
CA LEU A 37 13.80 5.01 -30.51
C LEU A 37 12.77 4.04 -31.15
N GLY A 38 13.03 3.55 -32.37
CA GLY A 38 12.14 2.68 -33.13
C GLY A 38 10.86 3.36 -33.61
N VAL A 39 9.97 2.56 -34.19
CA VAL A 39 8.67 3.01 -34.68
C VAL A 39 7.60 2.81 -33.59
N PRO A 40 6.73 3.81 -33.30
CA PRO A 40 5.68 3.65 -32.30
C PRO A 40 4.59 2.69 -32.79
N THR A 41 4.58 1.47 -32.27
CA THR A 41 3.62 0.40 -32.63
C THR A 41 2.43 0.30 -31.68
N ILE A 42 2.60 0.70 -30.42
CA ILE A 42 1.60 0.55 -29.37
C ILE A 42 1.08 1.92 -28.93
N LYS A 43 -0.24 2.09 -28.97
CA LYS A 43 -0.97 3.27 -28.49
C LYS A 43 -1.82 2.92 -27.29
N TYR A 44 -1.74 3.72 -26.23
CA TYR A 44 -2.56 3.55 -25.03
C TYR A 44 -4.06 3.70 -25.35
N GLY A 45 -4.88 2.78 -24.85
CA GLY A 45 -6.34 2.76 -25.02
C GLY A 45 -6.83 2.30 -26.40
N GLU A 46 -5.99 2.39 -27.44
CA GLU A 46 -6.37 2.05 -28.81
C GLU A 46 -5.86 0.68 -29.24
N THR A 47 -4.57 0.40 -29.01
CA THR A 47 -3.96 -0.85 -29.47
C THR A 47 -4.47 -2.01 -28.61
N ILE A 48 -5.01 -3.01 -29.29
CA ILE A 48 -5.40 -4.28 -28.69
C ILE A 48 -4.24 -5.25 -28.87
N VAL A 49 -3.80 -5.87 -27.77
CA VAL A 49 -2.70 -6.84 -27.78
C VAL A 49 -3.12 -8.12 -27.09
N PHE A 50 -2.51 -9.22 -27.52
CA PHE A 50 -2.48 -10.50 -26.82
C PHE A 50 -1.13 -10.66 -26.13
N ILE A 51 -1.11 -11.27 -24.96
CA ILE A 51 0.12 -11.48 -24.19
C ILE A 51 0.52 -12.95 -24.29
N ARG A 52 1.77 -13.22 -24.69
CA ARG A 52 2.32 -14.57 -24.82
C ARG A 52 3.59 -14.70 -23.98
N HIS A 53 3.79 -15.84 -23.35
CA HIS A 53 5.05 -16.19 -22.70
C HIS A 53 6.04 -16.70 -23.75
N VAL A 54 7.23 -16.10 -23.81
CA VAL A 54 8.20 -16.31 -24.91
C VAL A 54 8.72 -17.74 -24.95
N ASP A 55 9.17 -18.27 -23.80
CA ASP A 55 9.83 -19.58 -23.76
C ASP A 55 8.85 -20.75 -23.94
N SER A 56 7.67 -20.66 -23.32
CA SER A 56 6.69 -21.75 -23.37
C SER A 56 5.70 -21.67 -24.53
N ASP A 57 5.68 -20.55 -25.26
CA ASP A 57 4.71 -20.30 -26.33
C ASP A 57 3.24 -20.43 -25.87
N LEU A 58 2.96 -19.98 -24.64
CA LEU A 58 1.61 -20.04 -24.06
C LEU A 58 1.00 -18.64 -23.98
N TRP A 59 -0.25 -18.51 -24.40
CA TRP A 59 -1.04 -17.29 -24.28
C TRP A 59 -1.55 -17.10 -22.86
N ILE A 60 -1.64 -15.84 -22.43
CA ILE A 60 -2.35 -15.46 -21.22
C ILE A 60 -3.85 -15.44 -21.54
N SER A 61 -4.58 -16.35 -20.91
CA SER A 61 -6.04 -16.50 -21.01
C SER A 61 -6.64 -16.52 -19.60
N TYR A 62 -7.95 -16.72 -19.49
CA TYR A 62 -8.65 -16.85 -18.22
C TYR A 62 -9.47 -18.14 -18.14
N GLU A 63 -9.71 -18.60 -16.92
CA GLU A 63 -10.68 -19.64 -16.57
C GLU A 63 -11.73 -19.01 -15.66
N THR A 64 -13.02 -19.21 -15.97
CA THR A 64 -14.11 -18.72 -15.13
C THR A 64 -14.55 -19.82 -14.17
N LEU A 65 -14.58 -19.49 -12.87
CA LEU A 65 -15.06 -20.36 -11.81
C LEU A 65 -16.33 -19.76 -11.21
N GLU A 66 -17.44 -20.50 -11.21
CA GLU A 66 -18.63 -20.11 -10.46
C GLU A 66 -18.45 -20.48 -8.98
N LEU A 67 -18.36 -19.47 -8.12
CA LEU A 67 -18.34 -19.63 -6.67
C LEU A 67 -19.67 -19.20 -6.07
N THR A 68 -20.20 -19.99 -5.14
CA THR A 68 -21.38 -19.57 -4.36
C THR A 68 -20.91 -18.92 -3.06
N ILE A 69 -20.99 -17.59 -2.98
CA ILE A 69 -20.59 -16.82 -1.81
C ILE A 69 -21.81 -16.58 -0.93
N LYS A 70 -21.74 -17.00 0.34
CA LYS A 70 -22.83 -16.84 1.32
C LYS A 70 -23.19 -15.36 1.45
N GLY A 71 -24.44 -15.01 1.17
CA GLY A 71 -24.97 -13.64 1.27
C GLY A 71 -24.89 -12.79 -0.01
N ILE A 72 -24.13 -13.22 -1.02
CA ILE A 72 -23.98 -12.52 -2.31
C ILE A 72 -24.59 -13.36 -3.46
N GLY A 73 -24.60 -14.69 -3.33
CA GLY A 73 -25.12 -15.60 -4.34
C GLY A 73 -24.01 -16.19 -5.20
N LYS A 74 -24.33 -16.54 -6.45
CA LYS A 74 -23.34 -17.03 -7.42
C LYS A 74 -22.52 -15.87 -7.97
N VAL A 75 -21.21 -15.98 -7.89
CA VAL A 75 -20.24 -15.01 -8.38
C VAL A 75 -19.27 -15.71 -9.32
N GLU A 76 -19.05 -15.13 -10.49
CA GLU A 76 -18.03 -15.59 -11.42
C GLU A 76 -16.67 -14.98 -11.05
N GLU A 77 -15.70 -15.83 -10.75
CA GLU A 77 -14.31 -15.43 -10.55
C GLU A 77 -13.49 -15.82 -11.77
N LYS A 78 -12.84 -14.85 -12.42
CA LYS A 78 -11.92 -15.10 -13.53
C LYS A 78 -10.50 -15.24 -13.02
N ARG A 79 -9.88 -16.38 -13.28
CA ARG A 79 -8.48 -16.66 -12.94
C ARG A 79 -7.63 -16.66 -14.19
N ILE A 80 -6.48 -15.98 -14.15
CA ILE A 80 -5.50 -16.01 -15.24
C ILE A 80 -4.84 -17.40 -15.34
N ILE A 81 -4.86 -17.97 -16.54
CA ILE A 81 -4.24 -19.26 -16.87
C ILE A 81 -3.36 -19.15 -18.13
N PRO A 82 -2.29 -19.94 -18.23
CA PRO A 82 -1.55 -20.07 -19.47
C PRO A 82 -2.21 -21.13 -20.37
N ALA A 83 -2.49 -20.79 -21.63
CA ALA A 83 -3.22 -21.63 -22.57
C ALA A 83 -2.51 -21.73 -23.93
N ILE A 84 -2.68 -22.87 -24.63
CA ILE A 84 -2.06 -23.09 -25.95
C ILE A 84 -2.78 -22.27 -27.04
N GLU A 85 -4.12 -22.19 -26.98
CA GLU A 85 -4.93 -21.39 -27.92
C GLU A 85 -5.58 -20.18 -27.24
N GLY A 86 -6.01 -20.35 -25.98
CA GLY A 86 -6.73 -19.31 -25.22
C GLY A 86 -8.13 -19.02 -25.79
N HIS A 87 -8.78 -17.97 -25.31
CA HIS A 87 -10.09 -17.51 -25.78
C HIS A 87 -9.98 -16.43 -26.86
N MET A 88 -11.07 -16.18 -27.59
CA MET A 88 -11.11 -15.13 -28.62
C MET A 88 -11.10 -13.72 -28.02
N ASP A 89 -11.48 -13.58 -26.76
CA ASP A 89 -11.59 -12.33 -26.02
C ASP A 89 -10.42 -12.08 -25.05
N ASP A 90 -9.29 -12.76 -25.24
CA ASP A 90 -8.01 -12.55 -24.50
C ASP A 90 -7.31 -11.20 -24.85
N CYS A 91 -8.11 -10.21 -25.22
CA CYS A 91 -7.67 -8.91 -25.72
C CYS A 91 -7.34 -7.97 -24.56
N PHE A 92 -6.11 -7.48 -24.50
CA PHE A 92 -5.68 -6.48 -23.54
C PHE A 92 -5.58 -5.10 -24.21
N ARG A 93 -6.04 -4.07 -23.50
CA ARG A 93 -5.78 -2.68 -23.81
C ARG A 93 -4.93 -2.07 -22.70
N LEU A 94 -3.86 -1.40 -23.08
CA LEU A 94 -2.97 -0.75 -22.13
C LEU A 94 -3.47 0.65 -21.85
N VAL A 95 -3.65 0.99 -20.58
CA VAL A 95 -3.94 2.35 -20.14
C VAL A 95 -2.86 2.77 -19.15
N ARG A 96 -2.33 3.97 -19.32
CA ARG A 96 -1.31 4.51 -18.42
C ARG A 96 -1.99 5.21 -17.24
N ALA A 97 -1.61 4.81 -16.03
CA ALA A 97 -2.06 5.48 -14.80
C ALA A 97 -1.60 6.95 -14.76
N GLN A 98 -2.27 7.78 -13.96
CA GLN A 98 -1.87 9.18 -13.81
C GLN A 98 -0.51 9.29 -13.09
N GLU A 99 0.24 10.37 -13.34
CA GLU A 99 1.56 10.56 -12.71
C GLU A 99 1.50 10.53 -11.18
N GLU A 100 0.43 11.10 -10.63
CA GLU A 100 0.20 11.16 -9.19
C GLU A 100 -0.07 9.78 -8.57
N GLU A 101 -0.82 8.93 -9.27
CA GLU A 101 -1.08 7.55 -8.85
C GLU A 101 0.19 6.70 -8.94
N GLN A 102 0.99 6.89 -10.00
CA GLN A 102 2.29 6.21 -10.14
C GLN A 102 3.25 6.57 -9.00
N LYS A 103 3.34 7.86 -8.65
CA LYS A 103 4.12 8.35 -7.51
C LYS A 103 3.62 7.73 -6.21
N THR A 104 2.31 7.76 -5.97
CA THR A 104 1.68 7.19 -4.76
C THR A 104 1.98 5.69 -4.64
N ALA A 105 1.83 4.93 -5.71
CA ALA A 105 2.13 3.49 -5.73
C ALA A 105 3.61 3.19 -5.41
N LEU A 106 4.53 4.02 -5.89
CA LEU A 106 5.94 3.89 -5.53
C LEU A 106 6.17 4.14 -4.04
N VAL A 107 5.58 5.19 -3.47
CA VAL A 107 5.69 5.48 -2.04
C VAL A 107 5.13 4.32 -1.21
N ILE A 108 3.95 3.79 -1.57
CA ILE A 108 3.36 2.61 -0.91
C ILE A 108 4.32 1.42 -0.94
N ARG A 109 4.94 1.14 -2.09
CA ARG A 109 5.91 0.05 -2.22
C ARG A 109 7.11 0.23 -1.29
N VAL A 110 7.63 1.45 -1.17
CA VAL A 110 8.74 1.78 -0.26
C VAL A 110 8.31 1.62 1.20
N CYS A 111 7.14 2.14 1.58
CA CYS A 111 6.58 1.98 2.92
C CYS A 111 6.39 0.51 3.27
N ASN A 112 5.82 -0.30 2.37
CA ASN A 112 5.66 -1.74 2.56
C ASN A 112 6.99 -2.47 2.75
N ALA A 113 8.04 -2.08 2.01
CA ALA A 113 9.36 -2.69 2.13
C ALA A 113 10.05 -2.40 3.48
N ILE A 114 9.78 -1.24 4.08
CA ILE A 114 10.38 -0.77 5.33
C ILE A 114 9.48 -1.12 6.52
N LEU A 115 8.27 -0.57 6.57
CA LEU A 115 7.32 -0.70 7.69
C LEU A 115 6.61 -2.06 7.71
N GLY A 116 6.38 -2.69 6.55
CA GLY A 116 5.72 -3.99 6.46
C GLY A 116 6.45 -5.12 7.20
N ARG A 117 7.73 -4.92 7.54
CA ARG A 117 8.51 -5.85 8.38
C ARG A 117 7.97 -5.94 9.81
N PHE A 118 7.47 -4.82 10.34
CA PHE A 118 6.92 -4.74 11.71
C PHE A 118 5.53 -5.34 11.82
N SER A 119 4.80 -5.46 10.70
CA SER A 119 3.51 -6.15 10.66
C SER A 119 3.61 -7.68 10.69
N ARG A 120 4.78 -8.27 10.45
CA ARG A 120 4.99 -9.73 10.42
C ARG A 120 5.53 -10.30 11.72
N THR A 121 5.81 -9.44 12.70
CA THR A 121 6.55 -9.80 13.92
C THR A 121 5.69 -10.19 15.11
N ASP A 122 4.36 -10.33 14.95
CA ASP A 122 3.46 -10.84 15.99
C ASP A 122 3.86 -12.24 16.52
N SER A 123 4.75 -12.97 15.82
CA SER A 123 5.17 -14.33 16.16
C SER A 123 6.69 -14.55 16.30
N MET A 124 7.55 -13.53 16.24
CA MET A 124 9.00 -13.71 16.33
C MET A 124 9.50 -13.40 17.75
N PRO A 125 10.30 -14.28 18.39
CA PRO A 125 10.95 -13.98 19.66
C PRO A 125 11.77 -12.70 19.55
N ILE A 126 11.64 -11.84 20.56
CA ILE A 126 12.32 -10.55 20.63
C ILE A 126 13.78 -10.82 21.01
N GLU A 127 14.62 -11.08 20.02
CA GLU A 127 16.07 -11.07 20.22
C GLU A 127 16.65 -9.68 19.98
N ALA A 128 17.69 -9.33 20.73
CA ALA A 128 18.43 -8.08 20.63
C ALA A 128 18.88 -7.77 19.18
N GLU A 129 19.06 -8.80 18.35
CA GLU A 129 19.36 -8.71 16.92
C GLU A 129 18.31 -7.88 16.14
N ALA A 130 17.02 -8.03 16.44
CA ALA A 130 15.95 -7.31 15.76
C ALA A 130 15.95 -5.81 16.14
N ILE A 131 16.28 -5.51 17.41
CA ILE A 131 16.43 -4.13 17.90
C ILE A 131 17.69 -3.50 17.32
N ASN A 132 18.80 -4.23 17.22
CA ASN A 132 20.03 -3.75 16.62
C ASN A 132 19.88 -3.48 15.11
N GLN A 133 19.19 -4.37 14.37
CA GLN A 133 18.87 -4.12 12.97
C GLN A 133 17.91 -2.94 12.79
N LEU A 134 16.96 -2.74 13.70
CA LEU A 134 16.06 -1.59 13.74
C LEU A 134 16.83 -0.28 13.93
N LEU A 135 17.71 -0.24 14.93
CA LEU A 135 18.54 0.93 15.26
C LEU A 135 19.49 1.28 14.12
N SER A 136 20.06 0.28 13.43
CA SER A 136 20.93 0.50 12.26
C SER A 136 20.24 1.19 11.08
N LYS A 137 18.90 1.22 11.07
CA LYS A 137 18.07 1.85 10.03
C LYS A 137 17.16 2.95 10.56
N SER A 138 17.35 3.36 11.81
CA SER A 138 16.50 4.38 12.46
C SER A 138 16.44 5.67 11.64
N ASP A 139 17.57 6.15 11.13
CA ASP A 139 17.63 7.37 10.30
C ASP A 139 16.80 7.24 9.00
N VAL A 140 16.85 6.07 8.35
CA VAL A 140 16.07 5.79 7.13
C VAL A 140 14.57 5.74 7.44
N ILE A 141 14.20 5.16 8.58
CA ILE A 141 12.80 5.11 9.03
C ILE A 141 12.32 6.53 9.36
N GLN A 142 13.11 7.32 10.08
CA GLN A 142 12.74 8.69 10.42
C GLN A 142 12.59 9.57 9.19
N ALA A 143 13.54 9.52 8.24
CA ALA A 143 13.44 10.27 6.99
C ALA A 143 12.19 9.89 6.18
N LEU A 144 11.89 8.58 6.08
CA LEU A 144 10.66 8.12 5.44
C LEU A 144 9.41 8.70 6.12
N LEU A 145 9.37 8.72 7.45
CA LEU A 145 8.22 9.26 8.18
C LEU A 145 8.08 10.76 7.99
N ASP A 146 9.18 11.52 7.97
CA ASP A 146 9.16 12.96 7.68
C ASP A 146 8.65 13.23 6.26
N ASP A 147 9.10 12.46 5.28
CA ASP A 147 8.62 12.54 3.90
C ASP A 147 7.12 12.23 3.82
N LEU A 148 6.62 11.24 4.56
CA LEU A 148 5.19 10.90 4.61
C LEU A 148 4.36 12.02 5.26
N ILE A 149 4.86 12.65 6.32
CA ILE A 149 4.19 13.79 6.96
C ILE A 149 4.05 14.93 5.94
N GLY A 150 5.11 15.23 5.18
CA GLY A 150 5.05 16.20 4.09
C GLY A 150 4.10 15.79 2.95
N PHE A 151 4.13 14.51 2.57
CA PHE A 151 3.32 13.95 1.49
C PHE A 151 1.81 14.03 1.76
N PHE A 152 1.40 13.90 3.03
CA PHE A 152 0.02 14.00 3.50
C PHE A 152 -0.32 15.35 4.14
N SER A 153 0.54 16.36 3.97
CA SER A 153 0.32 17.67 4.58
C SER A 153 -0.98 18.33 4.07
N GLN A 154 -1.72 18.93 5.00
CA GLN A 154 -2.93 19.68 4.66
C GLN A 154 -2.55 20.98 3.93
N PRO A 155 -3.36 21.42 2.94
CA PRO A 155 -3.09 22.69 2.27
C PRO A 155 -3.20 23.86 3.24
N SER A 156 -2.35 24.88 3.04
CA SER A 156 -2.34 26.12 3.82
C SER A 156 -3.75 26.74 3.93
N PRO A 157 -4.14 27.26 5.10
CA PRO A 157 -5.41 27.97 5.26
C PRO A 157 -5.48 29.27 4.45
N SER A 158 -4.33 29.84 4.04
CA SER A 158 -4.24 31.08 3.26
C SER A 158 -4.37 30.89 1.73
N LEU A 159 -4.44 29.65 1.24
CA LEU A 159 -4.64 29.36 -0.18
C LEU A 159 -6.05 29.80 -0.63
N ASP A 160 -6.16 30.16 -1.91
CA ASP A 160 -7.44 30.40 -2.54
C ASP A 160 -8.35 29.16 -2.46
N HIS A 161 -9.66 29.38 -2.39
CA HIS A 161 -10.65 28.32 -2.21
C HIS A 161 -10.61 27.29 -3.33
N GLU A 162 -10.43 27.71 -4.59
CA GLU A 162 -10.39 26.79 -5.73
C GLU A 162 -9.16 25.88 -5.65
N GLU A 163 -7.98 26.48 -5.47
CA GLU A 163 -6.73 25.71 -5.38
C GLU A 163 -6.72 24.79 -4.15
N LYS A 164 -7.28 25.25 -3.03
CA LYS A 164 -7.43 24.43 -1.82
C LYS A 164 -8.29 23.19 -2.07
N GLN A 165 -9.44 23.32 -2.76
CA GLN A 165 -10.31 22.18 -3.07
C GLN A 165 -9.62 21.16 -3.99
N ILE A 166 -8.86 21.62 -4.98
CA ILE A 166 -8.08 20.74 -5.86
C ILE A 166 -7.04 19.95 -5.06
N ARG A 167 -6.28 20.61 -4.17
CA ARG A 167 -5.28 19.94 -3.33
C ARG A 167 -5.91 18.94 -2.36
N LEU A 168 -7.06 19.26 -1.78
CA LEU A 168 -7.80 18.34 -0.90
C LEU A 168 -8.27 17.10 -1.66
N LYS A 169 -8.73 17.25 -2.91
CA LYS A 169 -9.12 16.11 -3.75
C LYS A 169 -7.93 15.18 -4.05
N ILE A 170 -6.77 15.76 -4.39
CA ILE A 170 -5.55 14.99 -4.63
C ILE A 170 -5.09 14.28 -3.35
N LEU A 171 -5.08 14.99 -2.22
CA LEU A 171 -4.73 14.44 -0.91
C LEU A 171 -5.63 13.25 -0.55
N LYS A 172 -6.94 13.39 -0.72
CA LYS A 172 -7.89 12.32 -0.47
C LYS A 172 -7.61 11.10 -1.35
N ASN A 173 -7.34 11.29 -2.64
CA ASN A 173 -7.00 10.18 -3.54
C ASN A 173 -5.75 9.43 -3.07
N ARG A 174 -4.71 10.14 -2.63
CA ARG A 174 -3.51 9.51 -2.04
C ARG A 174 -3.85 8.70 -0.79
N GLN A 175 -4.69 9.25 0.09
CA GLN A 175 -5.10 8.59 1.33
C GLN A 175 -5.92 7.32 1.06
N ASP A 176 -6.80 7.34 0.04
CA ASP A 176 -7.63 6.20 -0.36
C ASP A 176 -6.75 5.07 -0.92
N LEU A 177 -5.79 5.38 -1.81
CA LEU A 177 -4.84 4.39 -2.34
C LEU A 177 -4.01 3.70 -1.24
N PHE A 178 -3.58 4.47 -0.23
CA PHE A 178 -2.89 3.88 0.92
C PHE A 178 -3.79 2.95 1.74
N GLN A 179 -5.08 3.29 1.86
CA GLN A 179 -6.05 2.47 2.58
C GLN A 179 -6.35 1.15 1.84
N GLU A 180 -6.49 1.19 0.51
CA GLU A 180 -6.67 0.00 -0.33
C GLU A 180 -5.51 -1.00 -0.18
N GLU A 181 -4.28 -0.49 -0.08
CA GLU A 181 -3.07 -1.30 0.14
C GLU A 181 -2.86 -1.69 1.62
N GLY A 182 -3.81 -1.35 2.49
CA GLY A 182 -3.82 -1.75 3.90
C GLY A 182 -2.76 -1.04 4.76
N MET A 183 -2.31 0.15 4.34
CA MET A 183 -1.23 0.89 5.02
C MET A 183 -1.59 1.31 6.45
N ILE A 184 -2.86 1.62 6.74
CA ILE A 184 -3.33 1.92 8.11
C ILE A 184 -3.00 0.75 9.05
N ARG A 185 -3.26 -0.49 8.61
CA ARG A 185 -2.96 -1.69 9.41
C ARG A 185 -1.47 -1.82 9.68
N ILE A 186 -0.63 -1.53 8.67
CA ILE A 186 0.83 -1.62 8.78
C ILE A 186 1.36 -0.55 9.74
N LEU A 187 0.83 0.68 9.67
CA LEU A 187 1.19 1.76 10.60
C LEU A 187 0.82 1.40 12.04
N ILE A 188 -0.39 0.88 12.28
CA ILE A 188 -0.82 0.42 13.62
C ILE A 188 0.10 -0.69 14.15
N ALA A 189 0.44 -1.67 13.30
CA ALA A 189 1.34 -2.74 13.70
C ALA A 189 2.75 -2.22 14.02
N ALA A 190 3.27 -1.27 13.24
CA ALA A 190 4.52 -0.60 13.53
C ALA A 190 4.45 0.16 14.88
N ILE A 191 3.40 0.93 15.13
CA ILE A 191 3.20 1.64 16.39
C ILE A 191 3.25 0.67 17.59
N ASN A 192 2.52 -0.45 17.51
CA ASN A 192 2.53 -1.46 18.56
C ASN A 192 3.93 -2.05 18.76
N PHE A 193 4.61 -2.38 17.67
CA PHE A 193 5.98 -2.91 17.69
C PHE A 193 6.97 -1.98 18.41
N PHE A 194 6.94 -0.68 18.12
CA PHE A 194 7.82 0.29 18.77
C PHE A 194 7.40 0.55 20.23
N SER A 195 6.10 0.67 20.49
CA SER A 195 5.56 0.92 21.84
C SER A 195 5.93 -0.19 22.82
N GLU A 196 5.79 -1.46 22.45
CA GLU A 196 6.16 -2.60 23.31
C GLU A 196 7.66 -2.67 23.63
N ARG A 197 8.49 -2.07 22.77
CA ARG A 197 9.95 -2.06 22.92
C ARG A 197 10.44 -0.88 23.73
N ARG A 198 9.69 0.22 23.77
CA ARG A 198 9.97 1.36 24.64
C ARG A 198 10.13 0.90 26.09
N ASP A 199 9.14 0.16 26.60
CA ASP A 199 9.11 -0.36 27.98
C ASP A 199 10.31 -1.26 28.32
N LYS A 200 10.90 -1.93 27.31
CA LYS A 200 12.06 -2.83 27.44
C LYS A 200 13.40 -2.15 27.17
N SER A 201 13.39 -0.98 26.53
CA SER A 201 14.57 -0.24 26.10
C SER A 201 15.12 0.72 27.15
N THR A 202 14.42 0.90 28.27
CA THR A 202 14.84 1.67 29.46
C THR A 202 16.20 1.25 30.04
N LEU A 203 16.76 0.14 29.56
CA LEU A 203 18.07 -0.39 29.93
C LEU A 203 19.22 0.07 28.99
N LEU A 204 18.94 0.82 27.93
CA LEU A 204 19.94 1.27 26.94
C LEU A 204 19.79 2.77 26.63
N GLU A 205 20.82 3.54 26.98
CA GLU A 205 20.88 4.99 26.81
C GLU A 205 20.78 5.41 25.32
N GLY A 206 19.94 6.39 25.00
CA GLY A 206 19.72 6.91 23.64
C GLY A 206 18.87 6.03 22.71
N VAL A 207 18.57 4.78 23.09
CA VAL A 207 17.66 3.90 22.32
C VAL A 207 16.19 4.27 22.57
N GLU A 208 15.87 4.62 23.82
CA GLU A 208 14.51 5.00 24.23
C GLU A 208 14.03 6.25 23.47
N GLU A 209 14.86 7.30 23.41
CA GLU A 209 14.54 8.56 22.71
C GLU A 209 14.26 8.32 21.22
N LYS A 210 15.09 7.51 20.54
CA LYS A 210 14.86 7.18 19.12
C LYS A 210 13.58 6.39 18.89
N ILE A 211 13.24 5.45 19.79
CA ILE A 211 12.00 4.69 19.72
C ILE A 211 10.80 5.63 19.95
N GLU A 212 10.92 6.56 20.89
CA GLU A 212 9.90 7.58 21.15
C GLU A 212 9.69 8.48 19.94
N ASP A 213 10.74 9.02 19.35
CA ASP A 213 10.66 9.86 18.14
C ASP A 213 9.98 9.16 16.97
N ILE A 214 10.38 7.90 16.70
CA ILE A 214 9.78 7.11 15.64
C ILE A 214 8.30 6.85 15.95
N THR A 215 7.97 6.51 17.19
CA THR A 215 6.58 6.28 17.61
C THR A 215 5.74 7.53 17.45
N ASN A 216 6.27 8.70 17.83
CA ASN A 216 5.61 9.99 17.68
C ASN A 216 5.33 10.31 16.21
N LYS A 217 6.34 10.18 15.34
CA LYS A 217 6.18 10.39 13.90
C LYS A 217 5.18 9.41 13.28
N LEU A 218 5.16 8.15 13.72
CA LEU A 218 4.17 7.16 13.25
C LEU A 218 2.73 7.59 13.57
N TYR A 219 2.48 8.12 14.77
CA TYR A 219 1.16 8.67 15.11
C TYR A 219 0.80 9.91 14.27
N VAL A 220 1.75 10.82 14.03
CA VAL A 220 1.51 12.01 13.18
C VAL A 220 1.21 11.60 11.73
N VAL A 221 1.94 10.62 11.17
CA VAL A 221 1.64 10.05 9.85
C VAL A 221 0.24 9.43 9.83
N LEU A 222 -0.12 8.68 10.88
CA LEU A 222 -1.45 8.09 10.98
C LEU A 222 -2.55 9.16 11.02
N ALA A 223 -2.35 10.24 11.78
CA ALA A 223 -3.27 11.37 11.83
C ALA A 223 -3.39 12.05 10.46
N ALA A 224 -2.28 12.31 9.78
CA ALA A 224 -2.26 12.91 8.46
C ALA A 224 -2.95 12.04 7.39
N LEU A 225 -2.84 10.71 7.50
CA LEU A 225 -3.46 9.76 6.57
C LEU A 225 -5.00 9.69 6.70
N ILE A 226 -5.56 9.98 7.88
CA ILE A 226 -7.00 9.86 8.12
C ILE A 226 -7.72 11.22 8.13
N LYS A 227 -7.01 12.30 8.49
CA LYS A 227 -7.58 13.65 8.61
C LYS A 227 -8.23 14.11 7.32
N GLY A 228 -9.47 14.59 7.42
CA GLY A 228 -10.29 15.03 6.29
C GLY A 228 -10.87 13.90 5.44
N ASN A 229 -10.71 12.63 5.85
CA ASN A 229 -11.21 11.47 5.13
C ASN A 229 -12.10 10.60 6.02
N ARG A 230 -13.41 10.85 5.93
CA ARG A 230 -14.44 10.11 6.69
C ARG A 230 -14.37 8.59 6.50
N VAL A 231 -14.04 8.09 5.31
CA VAL A 231 -13.94 6.64 5.07
C VAL A 231 -12.80 6.06 5.90
N ASN A 232 -11.64 6.69 5.86
CA ASN A 232 -10.49 6.29 6.66
C ASN A 232 -10.76 6.40 8.16
N CYS A 233 -11.42 7.46 8.63
CA CYS A 233 -11.79 7.60 10.04
C CYS A 233 -12.83 6.58 10.49
N SER A 234 -13.79 6.21 9.64
CA SER A 234 -14.83 5.20 9.96
C SER A 234 -14.25 3.82 10.24
N ASN A 235 -13.08 3.49 9.69
CA ASN A 235 -12.35 2.26 10.02
C ASN A 235 -11.97 2.16 11.51
N PHE A 236 -11.95 3.28 12.24
CA PHE A 236 -11.71 3.33 13.68
C PHE A 236 -12.99 3.26 14.52
N ALA A 237 -14.19 3.26 13.91
CA ALA A 237 -15.46 3.08 14.62
C ALA A 237 -15.63 1.66 15.20
N GLN A 238 -14.71 0.74 14.90
CA GLN A 238 -14.67 -0.58 15.53
C GLN A 238 -14.24 -0.42 17.00
N THR A 239 -15.04 -0.95 17.93
CA THR A 239 -14.79 -0.87 19.38
C THR A 239 -13.37 -1.28 19.77
N ALA A 240 -12.82 -2.33 19.15
CA ALA A 240 -11.45 -2.77 19.40
C ALA A 240 -10.38 -1.72 19.06
N ARG A 241 -10.54 -0.99 17.94
CA ARG A 241 -9.59 0.04 17.49
C ARG A 241 -9.74 1.33 18.27
N LEU A 242 -10.98 1.71 18.59
CA LEU A 242 -11.24 2.88 19.42
C LEU A 242 -10.69 2.68 20.84
N ASN A 243 -10.97 1.52 21.45
CA ASN A 243 -10.41 1.18 22.77
C ASN A 243 -8.88 1.10 22.73
N TRP A 244 -8.30 0.57 21.65
CA TRP A 244 -6.85 0.59 21.46
C TRP A 244 -6.29 2.03 21.49
N LEU A 245 -6.89 2.98 20.77
CA LEU A 245 -6.47 4.39 20.79
C LEU A 245 -6.62 5.02 22.17
N VAL A 246 -7.78 4.83 22.83
CA VAL A 246 -8.05 5.39 24.16
C VAL A 246 -7.08 4.83 25.21
N ASN A 247 -6.82 3.52 25.20
CA ASN A 247 -5.86 2.90 26.11
C ASN A 247 -4.43 3.42 25.90
N ARG A 248 -4.06 3.73 24.65
CA ARG A 248 -2.75 4.36 24.35
C ARG A 248 -2.68 5.80 24.85
N LEU A 249 -3.77 6.54 24.79
CA LEU A 249 -3.85 7.90 25.35
C LEU A 249 -3.79 7.90 26.89
N GLN A 250 -4.34 6.88 27.54
CA GLN A 250 -4.31 6.73 29.00
C GLN A 250 -2.96 6.21 29.53
N SER A 251 -2.08 5.72 28.64
CA SER A 251 -0.75 5.26 29.02
C SER A 251 0.13 6.44 29.47
N GLN A 252 1.06 6.20 30.41
CA GLN A 252 2.07 7.17 30.83
C GLN A 252 2.95 7.68 29.67
N HIS A 253 2.95 6.97 28.55
CA HIS A 253 3.71 7.27 27.35
C HIS A 253 2.86 7.89 26.23
N ALA A 254 1.73 8.52 26.58
CA ALA A 254 0.86 9.20 25.64
C ALA A 254 1.63 10.31 24.90
N SER A 255 1.81 10.12 23.59
CA SER A 255 2.44 11.12 22.74
C SER A 255 1.43 12.11 22.19
N GLY A 256 1.88 13.33 21.89
CA GLY A 256 1.05 14.35 21.24
C GLY A 256 0.39 13.84 19.95
N GLY A 257 1.05 12.93 19.23
CA GLY A 257 0.49 12.32 18.01
C GLY A 257 -0.76 11.47 18.27
N VAL A 258 -0.89 10.77 19.41
CA VAL A 258 -2.11 9.99 19.73
C VAL A 258 -3.33 10.90 19.81
N LEU A 259 -3.16 12.08 20.42
CA LEU A 259 -4.22 13.08 20.55
C LEU A 259 -4.66 13.60 19.17
N GLU A 260 -3.73 13.82 18.25
CA GLU A 260 -4.04 14.24 16.88
C GLU A 260 -4.83 13.18 16.10
N VAL A 261 -4.48 11.90 16.28
CA VAL A 261 -5.23 10.78 15.70
C VAL A 261 -6.65 10.77 16.26
N LEU A 262 -6.81 10.82 17.58
CA LEU A 262 -8.12 10.79 18.22
C LEU A 262 -8.97 12.00 17.79
N HIS A 263 -8.40 13.20 17.78
CA HIS A 263 -9.07 14.40 17.30
C HIS A 263 -9.56 14.24 15.86
N SER A 264 -8.71 13.73 14.95
CA SER A 264 -9.08 13.53 13.55
C SER A 264 -10.23 12.52 13.40
N VAL A 265 -10.21 11.43 14.17
CA VAL A 265 -11.28 10.43 14.17
C VAL A 265 -12.59 11.01 14.71
N LEU A 266 -12.56 11.74 15.82
CA LEU A 266 -13.75 12.29 16.46
C LEU A 266 -14.41 13.42 15.67
N VAL A 267 -13.61 14.23 14.97
CA VAL A 267 -14.13 15.34 14.14
C VAL A 267 -14.73 14.83 12.83
N ASP A 268 -14.06 13.88 12.17
CA ASP A 268 -14.42 13.49 10.80
C ASP A 268 -15.32 12.23 10.71
N SER A 269 -15.58 11.53 11.83
CA SER A 269 -16.39 10.29 11.87
C SER A 269 -17.50 10.32 12.93
N PRO A 270 -18.74 10.69 12.57
CA PRO A 270 -19.88 10.62 13.49
C PRO A 270 -20.19 9.19 13.96
N GLU A 271 -19.82 8.18 13.18
CA GLU A 271 -19.97 6.77 13.54
C GLU A 271 -19.15 6.41 14.78
N VAL A 272 -17.98 7.03 14.95
CA VAL A 272 -17.14 6.81 16.13
C VAL A 272 -17.79 7.40 17.37
N LEU A 273 -18.39 8.59 17.26
CA LEU A 273 -19.10 9.24 18.38
C LEU A 273 -20.22 8.33 18.92
N ASN A 274 -20.93 7.64 18.03
CA ASN A 274 -22.01 6.72 18.40
C ASN A 274 -21.51 5.45 19.12
N MET A 275 -20.21 5.13 19.01
CA MET A 275 -19.61 3.94 19.62
C MET A 275 -18.90 4.25 20.95
N ILE A 276 -18.85 5.52 21.36
CA ILE A 276 -18.30 5.92 22.66
C ILE A 276 -19.28 5.48 23.74
N THR A 277 -18.86 4.50 24.52
CA THR A 277 -19.54 4.11 25.76
C THR A 277 -18.86 4.81 26.94
N GLU A 278 -19.64 5.35 27.88
CA GLU A 278 -19.09 5.70 29.20
C GLU A 278 -18.52 4.43 29.84
N SER A 279 -17.23 4.44 30.12
CA SER A 279 -16.54 3.42 30.90
C SER A 279 -15.75 4.11 32.01
#